data_AF-A8G128-F1
#
_entry.id   AF-A8G128-F1
#
_cell.length_a   1.000
_cell.length_b   1.000
_cell.length_c   1.000
_cell.angle_alpha   90.00
_cell.angle_beta   90.00
_cell.angle_gamma   90.00
#
_symmetry.space_group_name_H-M   'P 1'
#
loop_
_entity.id
_entity.type
_entity.pdbx_description
1 polymer ?
#
loop_
_entity_poly.entity_id
_entity_poly.type
_entity_poly.pdbx_seq_one_letter_code
_entity_poly.pdbx_strand_id
1 'polypeptide(L)'
;MKYIAIILLVALGVYLYKRAQRLAEEELQQDLNTPVEKEIFDSASAEDIQDESHAFSEDAAKAEKVEVAEVEEVSTPADEGISFETKEATKVQAEVVKSEPEADTPAEPEPEPEPEPEPEPEPEPEPEPEPEPEPEPEPEPEPEPEPEPEPEPEPAVEETPVVATDESWANAKLSQALSDYRGSTGKAVKHQALLGAIAECYKQRKQPEYSAYGAGLTAEYLSVFAELESPSSEKGVGFMHLSTLLNDNGRFDSAIGVCLKAIEYGVLDGTVTGFEGRIIRIEKAKAKAAK
;
A
#
# COMPACT_ATOMS: atom_id res chain seq x y z
N MET A 1 20.74 2.73 -37.35
CA MET A 1 19.60 3.35 -36.63
C MET A 1 19.04 2.48 -35.50
N LYS A 2 18.40 1.32 -35.73
CA LYS A 2 17.79 0.52 -34.64
C LYS A 2 18.72 0.20 -33.46
N TYR A 3 19.96 -0.22 -33.72
CA TYR A 3 20.95 -0.50 -32.67
C TYR A 3 21.35 0.72 -31.82
N ILE A 4 21.44 1.91 -32.42
CA ILE A 4 21.75 3.16 -31.71
C ILE A 4 20.62 3.50 -30.72
N ALA A 5 19.36 3.31 -31.12
CA ALA A 5 18.22 3.49 -30.23
C ALA A 5 18.24 2.51 -29.04
N ILE A 6 18.63 1.25 -29.25
CA ILE A 6 18.78 0.25 -28.17
C ILE A 6 19.89 0.66 -27.20
N ILE A 7 21.06 1.08 -27.70
CA ILE A 7 22.19 1.53 -26.87
C ILE A 7 21.79 2.75 -26.02
N LEU A 8 21.09 3.73 -26.60
CA LEU A 8 20.60 4.90 -25.87
C LEU A 8 19.58 4.53 -24.79
N LEU A 9 18.68 3.57 -25.04
CA LEU A 9 17.72 3.09 -24.03
C LEU A 9 18.42 2.35 -22.88
N VAL A 10 19.44 1.54 -23.17
CA VAL A 10 20.26 0.87 -22.13
C VAL A 10 21.03 1.90 -21.31
N ALA A 11 21.67 2.88 -21.96
CA ALA A 11 22.40 3.94 -21.27
C ALA A 11 21.48 4.80 -20.38
N LEU A 12 20.29 5.15 -20.87
CA LEU A 12 19.27 5.86 -20.08
C LEU A 12 18.78 5.02 -18.89
N GLY A 13 18.56 3.71 -19.08
CA GLY A 13 18.19 2.79 -18.00
C GLY A 13 19.25 2.71 -16.90
N VAL A 14 20.53 2.56 -17.28
CA VAL A 14 21.66 2.54 -16.32
C VAL A 14 21.81 3.88 -15.61
N TYR A 15 21.64 5.00 -16.31
CA TYR A 15 21.68 6.34 -15.72
C TYR A 15 20.57 6.56 -14.69
N LEU A 16 19.32 6.19 -15.03
CA LEU A 16 18.17 6.31 -14.12
C LEU A 16 18.33 5.39 -12.90
N TYR A 17 18.84 4.17 -13.08
CA TYR A 17 19.14 3.25 -11.97
C TYR A 17 20.19 3.82 -11.01
N LYS A 18 21.33 4.33 -11.51
CA LYS A 18 22.36 4.98 -10.69
C LYS A 18 21.91 6.29 -10.05
N ARG A 19 20.90 6.98 -10.63
CA ARG A 19 20.28 8.15 -10.02
C ARG A 19 19.34 7.77 -8.88
N ALA A 20 18.55 6.71 -9.04
CA ALA A 20 17.69 6.19 -7.98
C ALA A 20 18.50 5.65 -6.79
N GLN A 21 19.63 4.98 -7.03
CA GLN A 21 20.52 4.53 -5.95
C GLN A 21 21.08 5.70 -5.13
N ARG A 22 21.57 6.78 -5.78
CA ARG A 22 22.07 7.96 -5.05
C ARG A 22 20.99 8.66 -4.23
N LEU A 23 19.78 8.81 -4.76
CA LEU A 23 18.67 9.39 -4.00
C LEU A 23 18.33 8.57 -2.75
N ALA A 24 18.36 7.23 -2.84
CA ALA A 24 18.15 6.36 -1.67
C ALA A 24 19.31 6.41 -0.66
N GLU A 25 20.55 6.64 -1.11
CA GLU A 25 21.70 6.87 -0.23
C GLU A 25 21.64 8.25 0.43
N GLU A 26 21.17 9.28 -0.27
CA GLU A 26 20.94 10.64 0.23
C GLU A 26 19.83 10.66 1.31
N GLU A 27 18.69 10.00 1.08
CA GLU A 27 17.61 9.84 2.09
C GLU A 27 18.13 9.15 3.36
N LEU A 28 18.91 8.07 3.21
CA LEU A 28 19.46 7.33 4.36
C LEU A 28 20.57 8.09 5.10
N GLN A 29 21.30 8.98 4.44
CA GLN A 29 22.23 9.91 5.09
C GLN A 29 21.50 11.08 5.78
N GLN A 30 20.35 11.52 5.26
CA GLN A 30 19.53 12.54 5.89
C GLN A 30 18.96 12.05 7.22
N ASP A 31 18.46 10.81 7.28
CA ASP A 31 18.01 10.18 8.53
C ASP A 31 19.14 10.13 9.59
N LEU A 32 20.37 9.81 9.18
CA LEU A 32 21.53 9.74 10.08
C LEU A 32 22.06 11.10 10.57
N ASN A 33 21.79 12.18 9.84
CA ASN A 33 22.23 13.54 10.18
C ASN A 33 21.16 14.38 10.89
N THR A 34 19.96 13.86 11.11
CA THR A 34 19.01 14.50 12.02
C THR A 34 19.51 14.37 13.47
N PRO A 35 19.66 15.48 14.23
CA PRO A 35 19.99 15.38 15.63
C PRO A 35 18.80 14.75 16.37
N VAL A 36 19.04 13.61 17.03
CA VAL A 36 18.05 12.97 17.90
C VAL A 36 17.79 13.89 19.10
N GLU A 37 16.83 14.80 18.95
CA GLU A 37 16.28 15.52 20.09
C GLU A 37 15.60 14.55 21.04
N LYS A 38 15.78 14.85 22.32
CA LYS A 38 15.81 13.87 23.38
C LYS A 38 14.69 14.22 24.35
N GLU A 39 13.49 13.79 24.03
CA GLU A 39 12.34 13.72 24.94
C GLU A 39 12.53 12.46 25.81
N ILE A 40 13.49 12.46 26.74
CA ILE A 40 13.28 12.79 28.17
C ILE A 40 11.98 12.18 28.71
N PHE A 41 12.14 10.93 29.14
CA PHE A 41 11.43 10.34 30.25
C PHE A 41 11.66 11.16 31.54
N ASP A 42 10.66 11.93 31.97
CA ASP A 42 10.40 12.36 33.35
C ASP A 42 9.00 13.02 33.38
N SER A 43 8.15 12.89 34.40
CA SER A 43 8.31 12.27 35.71
C SER A 43 7.05 11.52 36.14
N ALA A 44 7.20 10.31 36.66
CA ALA A 44 6.13 9.63 37.39
C ALA A 44 6.05 10.22 38.81
N SER A 45 4.93 10.85 39.15
CA SER A 45 4.73 11.38 40.51
C SER A 45 4.54 10.22 41.49
N ALA A 46 5.40 10.16 42.51
CA ALA A 46 5.33 9.16 43.56
C ALA A 46 4.52 9.69 44.76
N GLU A 47 3.37 9.07 45.05
CA GLU A 47 2.78 9.08 46.39
C GLU A 47 2.46 7.65 46.83
N ASP A 48 3.27 7.17 47.77
CA ASP A 48 2.94 6.38 48.96
C ASP A 48 1.65 5.52 48.94
N ILE A 49 1.82 4.20 48.98
CA ILE A 49 1.05 3.31 49.89
C ILE A 49 1.92 2.09 50.21
N GLN A 50 1.91 1.74 51.49
CA GLN A 50 2.80 0.76 52.10
C GLN A 50 2.26 -0.67 51.98
N ASP A 51 3.18 -1.59 51.76
CA ASP A 51 3.36 -2.81 52.58
C ASP A 51 2.11 -3.48 53.20
N GLU A 52 1.69 -4.59 52.58
CA GLU A 52 1.40 -5.80 53.37
C GLU A 52 1.96 -7.05 52.65
N SER A 53 3.03 -7.61 53.21
CA SER A 53 3.45 -8.97 52.92
C SER A 53 2.63 -10.00 53.72
N HIS A 54 1.95 -10.95 53.07
CA HIS A 54 1.68 -12.30 53.59
C HIS A 54 1.19 -13.18 52.42
N ALA A 55 1.96 -14.11 51.83
CA ALA A 55 2.62 -15.33 52.34
C ALA A 55 1.81 -16.61 52.05
N PHE A 56 2.50 -17.59 51.42
CA PHE A 56 2.13 -19.01 51.32
C PHE A 56 0.93 -19.36 50.40
N SER A 57 0.91 -20.44 49.62
CA SER A 57 1.70 -21.70 49.67
C SER A 57 2.11 -22.25 48.30
N GLU A 58 3.10 -23.15 48.32
CA GLU A 58 3.40 -24.10 47.23
C GLU A 58 2.25 -25.11 47.03
N ASP A 59 2.09 -25.65 45.81
CA ASP A 59 1.94 -27.10 45.58
C ASP A 59 2.38 -27.45 44.14
N ALA A 60 2.49 -28.73 43.81
CA ALA A 60 3.56 -29.23 42.95
C ALA A 60 3.14 -29.78 41.57
N ALA A 61 4.14 -29.73 40.69
CA ALA A 61 4.39 -30.56 39.51
C ALA A 61 3.40 -31.69 39.15
N LYS A 62 3.03 -31.73 37.86
CA LYS A 62 3.25 -32.95 37.07
C LYS A 62 3.50 -32.66 35.60
N ALA A 63 4.62 -33.14 35.08
CA ALA A 63 4.86 -33.26 33.64
C ALA A 63 4.35 -34.61 33.15
N GLU A 64 3.71 -34.65 31.98
CA GLU A 64 3.42 -35.90 31.28
C GLU A 64 3.64 -35.73 29.77
N LYS A 65 4.27 -36.73 29.16
CA LYS A 65 4.76 -36.73 27.77
C LYS A 65 4.26 -38.01 27.12
N VAL A 66 3.49 -37.88 26.05
CA VAL A 66 2.98 -38.96 25.20
C VAL A 66 3.10 -38.45 23.77
N GLU A 67 4.13 -38.81 23.01
CA GLU A 67 4.32 -40.11 22.32
C GLU A 67 3.28 -40.30 21.21
N VAL A 68 3.70 -40.05 19.97
CA VAL A 68 2.91 -40.25 18.75
C VAL A 68 3.56 -41.39 17.99
N ALA A 69 2.82 -42.50 17.83
CA ALA A 69 3.22 -43.64 17.02
C ALA A 69 2.30 -43.77 15.80
N GLU A 70 2.96 -43.74 14.64
CA GLU A 70 2.62 -44.42 13.37
C GLU A 70 1.70 -45.64 13.48
N VAL A 71 0.66 -45.71 12.61
CA VAL A 71 0.27 -46.93 11.86
C VAL A 71 -0.32 -46.56 10.49
N GLU A 72 -0.11 -47.43 9.51
CA GLU A 72 -0.41 -47.33 8.07
C GLU A 72 -1.85 -47.68 7.63
N GLU A 73 -2.17 -47.34 6.37
CA GLU A 73 -3.03 -48.02 5.34
C GLU A 73 -4.38 -48.70 5.73
N VAL A 74 -5.45 -48.68 4.90
CA VAL A 74 -5.50 -49.25 3.52
C VAL A 74 -6.84 -48.98 2.77
N SER A 75 -6.78 -48.99 1.42
CA SER A 75 -7.82 -49.23 0.38
C SER A 75 -9.22 -48.55 0.33
N THR A 76 -9.38 -47.71 -0.69
CA THR A 76 -10.30 -47.73 -1.88
C THR A 76 -11.37 -48.86 -2.04
N PRO A 77 -12.34 -48.78 -2.99
CA PRO A 77 -12.57 -47.84 -4.13
C PRO A 77 -13.93 -47.08 -4.03
N ALA A 78 -14.64 -46.52 -5.03
CA ALA A 78 -14.63 -46.44 -6.52
C ALA A 78 -15.55 -45.25 -6.95
N ASP A 79 -15.74 -44.76 -8.19
CA ASP A 79 -15.09 -44.85 -9.54
C ASP A 79 -15.62 -43.66 -10.41
N GLU A 80 -15.32 -43.61 -11.72
CA GLU A 80 -15.86 -42.71 -12.79
C GLU A 80 -15.60 -41.17 -12.65
N GLY A 81 -14.92 -40.47 -13.58
CA GLY A 81 -14.13 -40.91 -14.73
C GLY A 81 -13.72 -39.76 -15.68
N ILE A 82 -12.65 -39.97 -16.48
CA ILE A 82 -12.44 -39.47 -17.88
C ILE A 82 -12.30 -37.92 -18.04
N SER A 83 -11.29 -37.28 -18.67
CA SER A 83 -10.10 -37.62 -19.50
C SER A 83 -9.22 -36.34 -19.66
N PHE A 84 -7.99 -36.27 -20.21
CA PHE A 84 -6.96 -37.23 -20.69
C PHE A 84 -5.55 -36.58 -20.67
N GLU A 85 -4.51 -37.43 -20.63
CA GLU A 85 -3.07 -37.31 -21.00
C GLU A 85 -2.45 -35.92 -21.33
N THR A 86 -1.37 -35.39 -20.69
CA THR A 86 0.01 -35.86 -20.34
C THR A 86 1.04 -35.85 -21.49
N LYS A 87 2.04 -34.95 -21.43
CA LYS A 87 3.49 -35.18 -21.11
C LYS A 87 4.28 -35.98 -22.16
N GLU A 88 5.26 -35.36 -22.84
CA GLU A 88 6.70 -35.38 -22.51
C GLU A 88 7.36 -36.77 -22.47
N ALA A 89 8.40 -36.99 -23.32
CA ALA A 89 9.78 -37.26 -22.88
C ALA A 89 10.76 -37.63 -24.02
N THR A 90 11.95 -37.00 -24.00
CA THR A 90 13.29 -37.64 -24.05
C THR A 90 13.68 -38.68 -25.13
N LYS A 91 14.49 -38.21 -26.09
CA LYS A 91 15.83 -38.72 -26.53
C LYS A 91 16.12 -40.24 -26.57
N VAL A 92 16.36 -40.77 -27.79
CA VAL A 92 17.29 -41.89 -28.08
C VAL A 92 18.10 -41.62 -29.39
N GLN A 93 19.09 -42.45 -29.71
CA GLN A 93 20.27 -42.22 -30.58
C GLN A 93 20.20 -42.92 -31.96
N ALA A 94 21.30 -42.81 -32.74
CA ALA A 94 21.71 -43.65 -33.90
C ALA A 94 20.96 -43.43 -35.24
N GLU A 95 21.50 -43.71 -36.44
CA GLU A 95 22.88 -43.82 -36.97
C GLU A 95 22.80 -43.74 -38.53
N VAL A 96 23.85 -43.24 -39.19
CA VAL A 96 24.22 -43.36 -40.64
C VAL A 96 23.16 -43.76 -41.68
N VAL A 97 22.90 -42.87 -42.66
CA VAL A 97 22.89 -43.22 -44.11
C VAL A 97 23.51 -42.08 -44.94
N LYS A 98 24.25 -42.48 -45.99
CA LYS A 98 25.05 -41.66 -46.91
C LYS A 98 24.33 -41.47 -48.26
N SER A 99 24.26 -40.24 -48.78
CA SER A 99 24.15 -39.96 -50.23
C SER A 99 24.30 -38.46 -50.58
N GLU A 100 25.42 -38.12 -51.23
CA GLU A 100 25.53 -37.09 -52.28
C GLU A 100 24.73 -37.53 -53.54
N PRO A 101 24.49 -36.69 -54.61
CA PRO A 101 25.41 -35.63 -55.07
C PRO A 101 24.85 -34.36 -55.81
N GLU A 102 25.80 -33.47 -56.15
CA GLU A 102 25.89 -32.48 -57.27
C GLU A 102 25.11 -31.14 -57.31
N ALA A 103 25.80 -30.16 -57.95
CA ALA A 103 25.40 -28.87 -58.55
C ALA A 103 25.09 -27.66 -57.61
N ASP A 104 25.45 -26.40 -57.92
CA ASP A 104 26.46 -25.76 -58.82
C ASP A 104 26.49 -24.24 -58.42
N THR A 105 27.40 -23.43 -58.98
CA THR A 105 27.41 -21.95 -59.06
C THR A 105 27.79 -21.11 -57.80
N PRO A 106 28.37 -19.89 -57.97
CA PRO A 106 29.69 -19.65 -57.37
C PRO A 106 29.88 -18.25 -56.71
N ALA A 107 31.17 -17.91 -56.50
CA ALA A 107 31.74 -16.57 -56.27
C ALA A 107 31.76 -16.05 -54.82
N GLU A 108 32.96 -16.16 -54.24
CA GLU A 108 33.43 -15.52 -53.00
C GLU A 108 34.03 -14.13 -53.33
N PRO A 109 33.64 -13.05 -52.62
CA PRO A 109 34.39 -11.80 -52.61
C PRO A 109 35.38 -11.77 -51.44
N GLU A 110 36.60 -11.28 -51.70
CA GLU A 110 37.64 -11.08 -50.68
C GLU A 110 37.21 -10.06 -49.60
N PRO A 111 37.55 -10.26 -48.31
CA PRO A 111 37.34 -9.26 -47.29
C PRO A 111 38.35 -8.10 -47.42
N GLU A 112 37.87 -6.86 -47.32
CA GLU A 112 38.69 -5.65 -47.26
C GLU A 112 39.55 -5.60 -45.97
N PRO A 113 40.74 -4.95 -45.98
CA PRO A 113 41.61 -4.87 -44.82
C PRO A 113 41.01 -4.00 -43.69
N GLU A 114 41.23 -4.42 -42.45
CA GLU A 114 40.84 -3.66 -41.25
C GLU A 114 41.64 -2.34 -41.15
N PRO A 115 41.01 -1.21 -40.78
CA PRO A 115 41.72 0.03 -40.50
C PRO A 115 42.39 0.00 -39.12
N GLU A 116 43.64 0.46 -39.05
CA GLU A 116 44.39 0.63 -37.80
C GLU A 116 43.73 1.68 -36.88
N PRO A 117 43.59 1.40 -35.57
CA PRO A 117 43.08 2.37 -34.61
C PRO A 117 44.22 3.16 -33.92
N GLU A 118 44.29 4.47 -34.17
CA GLU A 118 45.03 5.43 -33.35
C GLU A 118 44.30 6.80 -33.30
N PRO A 119 44.53 7.64 -32.27
CA PRO A 119 44.96 7.34 -30.89
C PRO A 119 43.90 7.78 -29.84
N GLU A 120 44.06 7.33 -28.60
CA GLU A 120 43.24 7.83 -27.47
C GLU A 120 43.57 9.31 -27.18
N PRO A 121 42.56 10.18 -26.93
CA PRO A 121 42.82 11.55 -26.51
C PRO A 121 43.38 11.59 -25.07
N GLU A 122 44.38 12.44 -24.84
CA GLU A 122 44.91 12.70 -23.50
C GLU A 122 43.79 13.25 -22.58
N PRO A 123 43.73 12.85 -21.31
CA PRO A 123 42.74 13.38 -20.37
C PRO A 123 42.99 14.87 -20.11
N GLU A 124 41.93 15.68 -20.21
CA GLU A 124 41.97 17.10 -19.85
C GLU A 124 42.34 17.27 -18.36
N PRO A 125 43.09 18.32 -17.99
CA PRO A 125 43.48 18.55 -16.60
C PRO A 125 42.26 18.80 -15.72
N GLU A 126 42.28 18.22 -14.51
CA GLU A 126 41.23 18.43 -13.51
C GLU A 126 41.07 19.94 -13.20
N PRO A 127 39.84 20.47 -13.16
CA PRO A 127 39.62 21.85 -12.78
C PRO A 127 40.00 22.05 -11.31
N GLU A 128 40.68 23.16 -11.01
CA GLU A 128 40.99 23.56 -9.63
C GLU A 128 39.68 23.69 -8.82
N PRO A 129 39.64 23.25 -7.56
CA PRO A 129 38.45 23.38 -6.73
C PRO A 129 38.09 24.84 -6.53
N GLU A 130 36.82 25.19 -6.81
CA GLU A 130 36.30 26.52 -6.52
C GLU A 130 36.41 26.82 -5.01
N PRO A 131 36.71 28.07 -4.61
CA PRO A 131 36.82 28.42 -3.20
C PRO A 131 35.48 28.21 -2.48
N GLU A 132 35.55 27.65 -1.27
CA GLU A 132 34.38 27.45 -0.41
C GLU A 132 33.61 28.79 -0.25
N PRO A 133 32.28 28.81 -0.43
CA PRO A 133 31.50 30.02 -0.18
C PRO A 133 31.57 30.38 1.31
N GLU A 134 31.80 31.66 1.60
CA GLU A 134 31.73 32.17 2.97
C GLU A 134 30.33 31.86 3.55
N PRO A 135 30.23 31.42 4.82
CA PRO A 135 28.94 31.11 5.43
C PRO A 135 28.06 32.36 5.46
N GLU A 136 26.84 32.24 4.93
CA GLU A 136 25.85 33.30 5.02
C GLU A 136 25.57 33.65 6.50
N PRO A 137 25.35 34.94 6.83
CA PRO A 137 25.04 35.32 8.20
C PRO A 137 23.75 34.65 8.67
N GLU A 138 23.75 34.14 9.90
CA GLU A 138 22.57 33.53 10.52
C GLU A 138 21.36 34.47 10.44
N PRO A 139 20.19 34.00 9.99
CA PRO A 139 18.98 34.82 9.99
C PRO A 139 18.64 35.20 11.43
N GLU A 140 18.33 36.49 11.66
CA GLU A 140 17.77 36.93 12.93
C GLU A 140 16.48 36.12 13.22
N PRO A 141 16.26 35.66 14.46
CA PRO A 141 15.06 34.89 14.77
C PRO A 141 13.82 35.73 14.50
N GLU A 142 12.93 35.22 13.64
CA GLU A 142 11.62 35.85 13.42
C GLU A 142 10.88 35.95 14.76
N PRO A 143 10.16 37.06 15.01
CA PRO A 143 9.38 37.21 16.23
C PRO A 143 8.33 36.10 16.32
N GLU A 144 8.18 35.52 17.52
CA GLU A 144 7.17 34.48 17.78
C GLU A 144 5.81 34.95 17.25
N PRO A 145 5.10 34.12 16.47
CA PRO A 145 3.76 34.46 16.02
C PRO A 145 2.85 34.63 17.24
N GLU A 146 2.15 35.77 17.32
CA GLU A 146 1.09 35.95 18.31
C GLU A 146 0.12 34.76 18.21
N PRO A 147 -0.34 34.18 19.34
CA PRO A 147 -1.24 33.03 19.30
C PRO A 147 -2.48 33.39 18.49
N GLU A 148 -2.77 32.60 17.46
CA GLU A 148 -3.98 32.78 16.66
C GLU A 148 -5.20 32.82 17.58
N PRO A 149 -6.17 33.71 17.35
CA PRO A 149 -7.40 33.73 18.13
C PRO A 149 -8.07 32.36 18.04
N GLU A 150 -8.49 31.82 19.18
CA GLU A 150 -9.22 30.54 19.23
C GLU A 150 -10.31 30.54 18.16
N PRO A 151 -10.41 29.49 17.32
CA PRO A 151 -11.43 29.44 16.29
C PRO A 151 -12.80 29.58 16.96
N GLU A 152 -13.55 30.61 16.57
CA GLU A 152 -14.94 30.75 16.99
C GLU A 152 -15.64 29.42 16.71
N PRO A 153 -16.38 28.84 17.68
CA PRO A 153 -16.98 27.54 17.50
C PRO A 153 -17.88 27.59 16.27
N GLU A 154 -17.50 26.82 15.24
CA GLU A 154 -18.30 26.71 14.02
C GLU A 154 -19.75 26.43 14.40
N PRO A 155 -20.73 27.07 13.75
CA PRO A 155 -22.13 26.80 14.04
C PRO A 155 -22.34 25.31 13.87
N ALA A 156 -22.78 24.64 14.94
CA ALA A 156 -22.97 23.20 14.95
C ALA A 156 -23.89 22.82 13.79
N VAL A 157 -23.28 22.41 12.68
CA VAL A 157 -23.98 21.72 11.60
C VAL A 157 -24.42 20.44 12.24
N GLU A 158 -25.71 20.37 12.57
CA GLU A 158 -26.28 19.22 13.24
C GLU A 158 -25.94 17.99 12.39
N GLU A 159 -24.98 17.20 12.85
CA GLU A 159 -24.79 15.81 12.43
C GLU A 159 -26.00 15.02 12.94
N THR A 160 -27.16 15.33 12.34
CA THR A 160 -28.36 14.53 12.45
C THR A 160 -27.95 13.12 12.01
N PRO A 161 -28.11 12.10 12.87
CA PRO A 161 -27.77 10.74 12.48
C PRO A 161 -28.78 10.28 11.43
N VAL A 162 -28.42 10.42 10.14
CA VAL A 162 -29.30 10.18 8.97
C VAL A 162 -29.69 8.71 8.82
N VAL A 163 -29.25 7.83 9.72
CA VAL A 163 -29.53 6.38 9.74
C VAL A 163 -31.02 6.06 10.06
N ALA A 164 -31.84 7.08 10.37
CA ALA A 164 -33.29 6.96 10.56
C ALA A 164 -34.13 7.46 9.37
N THR A 165 -33.57 7.57 8.15
CA THR A 165 -34.40 7.73 6.94
C THR A 165 -35.26 6.49 6.70
N ASP A 166 -36.49 6.69 6.23
CA ASP A 166 -37.28 5.61 5.63
C ASP A 166 -36.52 5.04 4.41
N GLU A 167 -35.99 3.83 4.55
CA GLU A 167 -35.15 3.16 3.53
C GLU A 167 -35.96 2.63 2.33
N SER A 168 -37.21 3.09 2.16
CA SER A 168 -38.11 2.71 1.06
C SER A 168 -37.57 3.10 -0.33
N TRP A 169 -36.62 4.03 -0.41
CA TRP A 169 -35.89 4.40 -1.63
C TRP A 169 -34.76 3.41 -1.98
N ALA A 170 -34.29 2.60 -1.01
CA ALA A 170 -33.17 1.71 -1.20
C ALA A 170 -33.53 0.52 -2.10
N ASN A 171 -32.62 0.15 -3.00
CA ASN A 171 -32.80 -1.03 -3.81
C ASN A 171 -32.59 -2.31 -2.97
N ALA A 172 -33.17 -3.42 -3.43
CA ALA A 172 -33.17 -4.70 -2.71
C ALA A 172 -31.77 -5.20 -2.28
N LYS A 173 -30.68 -4.81 -2.96
CA LYS A 173 -29.32 -5.18 -2.53
C LYS A 173 -28.85 -4.37 -1.33
N LEU A 174 -29.09 -3.06 -1.35
CA LEU A 174 -28.78 -2.19 -0.22
C LEU A 174 -29.64 -2.57 0.99
N SER A 175 -30.95 -2.77 0.80
CA SER A 175 -31.85 -3.21 1.87
C SER A 175 -31.43 -4.57 2.47
N GLN A 176 -31.01 -5.53 1.64
CA GLN A 176 -30.50 -6.82 2.12
C GLN A 176 -29.19 -6.65 2.90
N ALA A 177 -28.20 -5.92 2.37
CA ALA A 177 -26.93 -5.71 3.04
C ALA A 177 -27.08 -4.99 4.40
N LEU A 178 -28.01 -4.03 4.49
CA LEU A 178 -28.34 -3.35 5.74
C LEU A 178 -29.09 -4.25 6.73
N SER A 179 -29.96 -5.14 6.24
CA SER A 179 -30.60 -6.18 7.06
C SER A 179 -29.56 -7.17 7.60
N ASP A 180 -28.63 -7.62 6.77
CA ASP A 180 -27.55 -8.54 7.16
C ASP A 180 -26.62 -7.87 8.19
N TYR A 181 -26.26 -6.60 7.98
CA TYR A 181 -25.48 -5.80 8.93
C TYR A 181 -26.17 -5.71 10.29
N ARG A 182 -27.45 -5.34 10.32
CA ARG A 182 -28.25 -5.22 11.56
C ARG A 182 -28.51 -6.56 12.25
N GLY A 183 -28.62 -7.65 11.50
CA GLY A 183 -28.83 -9.00 12.03
C GLY A 183 -27.55 -9.72 12.45
N SER A 184 -26.38 -9.24 12.04
CA SER A 184 -25.09 -9.88 12.32
C SER A 184 -24.59 -9.63 13.75
N THR A 185 -24.07 -10.69 14.38
CA THR A 185 -23.52 -10.67 15.75
C THR A 185 -22.00 -10.79 15.79
N GLY A 186 -21.37 -11.36 14.74
CA GLY A 186 -19.93 -11.52 14.65
C GLY A 186 -19.25 -10.34 13.95
N LYS A 187 -18.19 -9.80 14.55
CA LYS A 187 -17.45 -8.61 14.07
C LYS A 187 -17.08 -8.66 12.57
N ALA A 188 -16.44 -9.74 12.12
CA ALA A 188 -16.05 -9.91 10.72
C ALA A 188 -17.25 -9.99 9.76
N VAL A 189 -18.34 -10.65 10.17
CA VAL A 189 -19.58 -10.72 9.38
C VAL A 189 -20.25 -9.34 9.29
N LYS A 190 -20.24 -8.60 10.40
CA LYS A 190 -20.77 -7.23 10.49
C LYS A 190 -19.98 -6.26 9.61
N HIS A 191 -18.65 -6.33 9.63
CA HIS A 191 -17.78 -5.58 8.71
C HIS A 191 -18.08 -5.93 7.25
N GLN A 192 -18.14 -7.21 6.91
CA GLN A 192 -18.39 -7.66 5.53
C GLN A 192 -19.78 -7.24 5.00
N ALA A 193 -20.82 -7.29 5.84
CA ALA A 193 -22.16 -6.83 5.47
C ALA A 193 -22.21 -5.30 5.26
N LEU A 194 -21.57 -4.54 6.15
CA LEU A 194 -21.46 -3.08 6.04
C LEU A 194 -20.64 -2.66 4.80
N LEU A 195 -19.55 -3.36 4.50
CA LEU A 195 -18.77 -3.19 3.29
C LEU A 195 -19.62 -3.42 2.02
N GLY A 196 -20.53 -4.41 2.05
CA GLY A 196 -21.52 -4.66 1.01
C GLY A 196 -22.49 -3.49 0.80
N ALA A 197 -23.02 -2.91 1.88
CA ALA A 197 -23.89 -1.74 1.84
C ALA A 197 -23.17 -0.50 1.25
N ILE A 198 -21.94 -0.24 1.72
CA ILE A 198 -21.08 0.85 1.22
C ILE A 198 -20.75 0.66 -0.26
N ALA A 199 -20.46 -0.56 -0.71
CA ALA A 199 -20.16 -0.87 -2.10
C ALA A 199 -21.36 -0.62 -3.04
N GLU A 200 -22.59 -0.96 -2.62
CA GLU A 200 -23.79 -0.63 -3.40
C GLU A 200 -24.07 0.88 -3.39
N CYS A 201 -23.87 1.59 -2.27
CA CYS A 201 -23.95 3.05 -2.22
C CYS A 201 -22.94 3.71 -3.18
N TYR A 202 -21.67 3.30 -3.14
CA TYR A 202 -20.62 3.77 -4.04
C TYR A 202 -20.95 3.51 -5.51
N LYS A 203 -21.50 2.33 -5.83
CA LYS A 203 -21.92 1.99 -7.19
C LYS A 203 -23.04 2.88 -7.70
N GLN A 204 -23.96 3.26 -6.81
CA GLN A 204 -25.13 4.09 -7.12
C GLN A 204 -24.91 5.60 -6.89
N ARG A 205 -23.71 6.04 -6.49
CA ARG A 205 -23.36 7.42 -6.04
C ARG A 205 -23.68 8.59 -6.99
N LYS A 206 -24.17 8.30 -8.20
CA LYS A 206 -24.75 9.31 -9.11
C LYS A 206 -26.18 9.71 -8.73
N GLN A 207 -26.83 8.92 -7.89
CA GLN A 207 -28.08 9.25 -7.21
C GLN A 207 -27.72 9.90 -5.86
N PRO A 208 -28.26 11.10 -5.53
CA PRO A 208 -27.87 11.84 -4.33
C PRO A 208 -28.20 11.09 -3.04
N GLU A 209 -29.29 10.32 -3.01
CA GLU A 209 -29.74 9.54 -1.86
C GLU A 209 -28.69 8.49 -1.46
N TYR A 210 -28.22 7.70 -2.44
CA TYR A 210 -27.16 6.71 -2.23
C TYR A 210 -25.82 7.35 -1.87
N SER A 211 -25.51 8.51 -2.45
CA SER A 211 -24.28 9.24 -2.17
C SER A 211 -24.25 9.73 -0.73
N ALA A 212 -25.31 10.43 -0.29
CA ALA A 212 -25.42 10.99 1.05
C ALA A 212 -25.55 9.89 2.12
N TYR A 213 -26.38 8.88 1.90
CA TYR A 213 -26.53 7.75 2.84
C TYR A 213 -25.21 6.97 2.98
N GLY A 214 -24.53 6.67 1.86
CA GLY A 214 -23.23 5.99 1.88
C GLY A 214 -22.14 6.80 2.58
N ALA A 215 -22.15 8.13 2.46
CA ALA A 215 -21.28 9.01 3.23
C ALA A 215 -21.63 9.02 4.74
N GLY A 216 -22.90 8.85 5.10
CA GLY A 216 -23.37 8.70 6.47
C GLY A 216 -22.80 7.48 7.20
N LEU A 217 -22.69 6.32 6.52
CA LEU A 217 -22.18 5.06 7.07
C LEU A 217 -20.70 5.07 7.52
N THR A 218 -20.01 6.22 7.42
CA THR A 218 -18.59 6.36 7.73
C THR A 218 -18.29 6.08 9.20
N ALA A 219 -19.11 6.60 10.12
CA ALA A 219 -18.86 6.46 11.56
C ALA A 219 -19.03 5.00 12.02
N GLU A 220 -20.09 4.34 11.56
CA GLU A 220 -20.33 2.91 11.80
C GLU A 220 -19.22 2.06 11.20
N TYR A 221 -18.74 2.37 10.00
CA TYR A 221 -17.66 1.61 9.37
C TYR A 221 -16.35 1.70 10.14
N LEU A 222 -15.93 2.91 10.54
CA LEU A 222 -14.71 3.10 11.31
C LEU A 222 -14.80 2.40 12.68
N SER A 223 -15.96 2.46 13.34
CA SER A 223 -16.22 1.75 14.60
C SER A 223 -16.12 0.23 14.45
N VAL A 224 -16.79 -0.34 13.44
CA VAL A 224 -16.78 -1.79 13.18
C VAL A 224 -15.41 -2.28 12.70
N PHE A 225 -14.68 -1.45 11.95
CA PHE A 225 -13.32 -1.78 11.49
C PHE A 225 -12.30 -1.78 12.64
N ALA A 226 -12.42 -0.85 13.59
CA ALA A 226 -11.57 -0.78 14.77
C ALA A 226 -11.69 -2.00 15.69
N GLU A 227 -12.83 -2.72 15.64
CA GLU A 227 -13.05 -3.93 16.42
C GLU A 227 -12.38 -5.19 15.84
N LEU A 228 -11.85 -5.16 14.61
CA LEU A 228 -11.26 -6.31 13.93
C LEU A 228 -9.91 -6.73 14.52
N GLU A 229 -9.63 -8.04 14.51
CA GLU A 229 -8.43 -8.62 15.13
C GLU A 229 -7.14 -8.38 14.32
N SER A 230 -7.25 -8.15 13.00
CA SER A 230 -6.12 -7.97 12.08
C SER A 230 -6.44 -6.94 10.97
N PRO A 231 -6.61 -5.65 11.31
CA PRO A 231 -7.06 -4.62 10.38
C PRO A 231 -6.15 -4.43 9.16
N SER A 232 -4.83 -4.56 9.32
CA SER A 232 -3.85 -4.45 8.22
C SER A 232 -3.93 -5.56 7.17
N SER A 233 -4.62 -6.68 7.46
CA SER A 233 -4.85 -7.76 6.49
C SER A 233 -6.06 -7.54 5.58
N GLU A 234 -6.92 -6.59 5.94
CA GLU A 234 -8.12 -6.26 5.17
C GLU A 234 -7.80 -5.39 3.95
N LYS A 235 -8.71 -5.42 2.96
CA LYS A 235 -8.56 -4.59 1.74
C LYS A 235 -9.15 -3.20 1.98
N GLY A 236 -8.43 -2.15 1.59
CA GLY A 236 -8.84 -0.74 1.73
C GLY A 236 -10.06 -0.29 0.92
N VAL A 237 -10.84 -1.21 0.35
CA VAL A 237 -11.98 -0.94 -0.52
C VAL A 237 -13.07 -0.13 0.20
N GLY A 238 -13.32 -0.41 1.48
CA GLY A 238 -14.28 0.36 2.29
C GLY A 238 -13.87 1.83 2.45
N PHE A 239 -12.66 2.07 2.93
CA PHE A 239 -12.06 3.41 3.03
C PHE A 239 -12.01 4.13 1.66
N MET A 240 -11.66 3.42 0.59
CA MET A 240 -11.65 3.93 -0.78
C MET A 240 -13.05 4.38 -1.26
N HIS A 241 -14.09 3.61 -0.94
CA HIS A 241 -15.47 3.95 -1.27
C HIS A 241 -15.98 5.13 -0.44
N LEU A 242 -15.79 5.09 0.88
CA LEU A 242 -16.21 6.15 1.80
C LEU A 242 -15.54 7.50 1.52
N SER A 243 -14.22 7.53 1.35
CA SER A 243 -13.49 8.77 0.97
C SER A 243 -14.01 9.36 -0.35
N THR A 244 -14.41 8.52 -1.31
CA THR A 244 -15.02 8.99 -2.57
C THR A 244 -16.43 9.53 -2.34
N LEU A 245 -17.26 8.84 -1.54
CA LEU A 245 -18.62 9.27 -1.21
C LEU A 245 -18.62 10.60 -0.44
N LEU A 246 -17.77 10.74 0.58
CA LEU A 246 -17.60 11.96 1.37
C LEU A 246 -17.16 13.14 0.49
N ASN A 247 -16.16 12.93 -0.40
CA ASN A 247 -15.73 13.92 -1.39
C ASN A 247 -16.86 14.32 -2.36
N ASP A 248 -17.64 13.35 -2.87
CA ASP A 248 -18.78 13.62 -3.76
C ASP A 248 -19.91 14.41 -3.06
N ASN A 249 -19.96 14.42 -1.72
CA ASN A 249 -20.86 15.25 -0.90
C ASN A 249 -20.21 16.52 -0.32
N GLY A 250 -18.99 16.88 -0.74
CA GLY A 250 -18.27 18.06 -0.23
C GLY A 250 -17.75 17.95 1.21
N ARG A 251 -17.86 16.79 1.86
CA ARG A 251 -17.30 16.50 3.19
C ARG A 251 -15.80 16.20 3.09
N PHE A 252 -15.02 17.16 2.59
CA PHE A 252 -13.61 16.97 2.23
C PHE A 252 -12.74 16.56 3.43
N ASP A 253 -12.93 17.19 4.59
CA ASP A 253 -12.12 16.90 5.78
C ASP A 253 -12.44 15.51 6.35
N SER A 254 -13.71 15.11 6.37
CA SER A 254 -14.10 13.73 6.67
C SER A 254 -13.50 12.73 5.66
N ALA A 255 -13.44 13.09 4.37
CA ALA A 255 -12.86 12.24 3.33
C ALA A 255 -11.35 12.06 3.50
N ILE A 256 -10.63 13.12 3.91
CA ILE A 256 -9.20 13.07 4.27
C ILE A 256 -9.01 12.23 5.54
N GLY A 257 -9.81 12.44 6.59
CA GLY A 257 -9.76 11.67 7.83
C GLY A 257 -9.94 10.16 7.62
N VAL A 258 -10.84 9.75 6.72
CA VAL A 258 -10.99 8.34 6.31
C VAL A 258 -9.72 7.79 5.63
N CYS A 259 -9.06 8.58 4.77
CA CYS A 259 -7.80 8.18 4.16
C CYS A 259 -6.67 8.06 5.20
N LEU A 260 -6.56 9.02 6.13
CA LEU A 260 -5.58 8.99 7.22
C LEU A 260 -5.78 7.77 8.14
N LYS A 261 -7.03 7.45 8.50
CA LYS A 261 -7.34 6.24 9.26
C LYS A 261 -6.97 4.96 8.51
N ALA A 262 -7.11 4.91 7.19
CA ALA A 262 -6.66 3.76 6.41
C ALA A 262 -5.14 3.57 6.47
N ILE A 263 -4.37 4.66 6.42
CA ILE A 263 -2.91 4.68 6.59
C ILE A 263 -2.52 4.22 8.00
N GLU A 264 -3.19 4.73 9.04
CA GLU A 264 -2.99 4.33 10.44
C GLU A 264 -3.20 2.83 10.67
N TYR A 265 -4.20 2.23 10.02
CA TYR A 265 -4.43 0.78 10.05
C TYR A 265 -3.47 -0.04 9.15
N GLY A 266 -2.56 0.60 8.41
CA GLY A 266 -1.65 -0.07 7.47
C GLY A 266 -2.35 -0.64 6.23
N VAL A 267 -3.51 -0.10 5.86
CA VAL A 267 -4.39 -0.64 4.83
C VAL A 267 -4.14 0.04 3.47
N LEU A 268 -4.00 -0.75 2.40
CA LEU A 268 -3.72 -0.25 1.06
C LEU A 268 -4.98 -0.06 0.21
N ASP A 269 -5.04 1.02 -0.58
CA ASP A 269 -6.15 1.32 -1.51
C ASP A 269 -6.04 0.61 -2.88
N GLY A 270 -4.92 -0.11 -3.11
CA GLY A 270 -4.64 -0.85 -4.33
C GLY A 270 -4.09 -0.01 -5.50
N THR A 271 -3.83 1.29 -5.29
CA THR A 271 -3.18 2.15 -6.29
C THR A 271 -1.70 2.38 -5.98
N VAL A 272 -0.93 2.81 -6.99
CA VAL A 272 0.52 3.05 -6.87
C VAL A 272 0.87 4.12 -5.82
N THR A 273 -0.01 5.09 -5.61
CA THR A 273 0.20 6.24 -4.72
C THR A 273 -0.61 6.14 -3.42
N GLY A 274 -1.24 5.00 -3.15
CA GLY A 274 -1.97 4.74 -1.91
C GLY A 274 -3.06 5.76 -1.57
N PHE A 275 -3.30 5.91 -0.27
CA PHE A 275 -4.23 6.87 0.30
C PHE A 275 -3.66 8.30 0.31
N GLU A 276 -2.34 8.44 0.31
CA GLU A 276 -1.57 9.69 0.23
C GLU A 276 -1.90 10.43 -1.08
N GLY A 277 -1.77 9.72 -2.21
CA GLY A 277 -2.18 10.24 -3.53
C GLY A 277 -3.68 10.45 -3.67
N ARG A 278 -4.51 9.94 -2.75
CA ARG A 278 -5.94 10.24 -2.66
C ARG A 278 -6.20 11.52 -1.87
N ILE A 279 -5.52 11.74 -0.75
CA ILE A 279 -5.58 12.96 0.06
C ILE A 279 -5.27 14.18 -0.81
N ILE A 280 -4.15 14.18 -1.55
CA ILE A 280 -3.75 15.28 -2.46
C ILE A 280 -4.84 15.60 -3.50
N ARG A 281 -5.59 14.59 -3.99
CA ARG A 281 -6.70 14.79 -4.93
C ARG A 281 -7.93 15.40 -4.26
N ILE A 282 -8.21 15.05 -3.01
CA ILE A 282 -9.32 15.58 -2.21
C ILE A 282 -9.01 17.03 -1.80
N GLU A 283 -7.79 17.34 -1.35
CA GLU A 283 -7.34 18.71 -1.05
C GLU A 283 -7.47 19.62 -2.27
N LYS A 284 -7.06 19.14 -3.45
CA LYS A 284 -7.25 19.87 -4.71
C LYS A 284 -8.73 20.07 -5.07
N ALA A 285 -9.61 19.16 -4.67
CA ALA A 285 -11.06 19.32 -4.82
C ALA A 285 -11.61 20.37 -3.83
N LYS A 286 -11.20 20.32 -2.55
CA LYS A 286 -11.53 21.31 -1.51
C LYS A 286 -11.11 22.73 -1.93
N ALA A 287 -9.85 22.90 -2.34
CA ALA A 287 -9.30 24.17 -2.82
C ALA A 287 -9.92 24.68 -4.13
N LYS A 288 -10.59 23.81 -4.90
CA LYS A 288 -11.40 24.19 -6.06
C LYS A 288 -12.83 24.58 -5.68
N ALA A 289 -13.41 23.94 -4.66
CA ALA A 289 -14.75 24.25 -4.17
C ALA A 289 -14.81 25.59 -3.39
N ALA A 290 -13.68 26.04 -2.85
CA ALA A 290 -13.51 27.33 -2.17
C ALA A 290 -13.28 28.54 -3.10
N LYS A 291 -13.46 28.39 -4.43
CA LYS A 291 -13.21 29.41 -5.47
C LYS A 291 -14.43 29.63 -6.36
#